data_AF-A0A816ZEM5-F1
#
_entry.id   AF-A0A816ZEM5-F1
#
_cell.length_a   1.000
_cell.length_b   1.000
_cell.length_c   1.000
_cell.angle_alpha   90.00
_cell.angle_beta   90.00
_cell.angle_gamma   90.00
#
_symmetry.space_group_name_H-M   'P 1'
#
loop_
_entity.id
_entity.type
_entity.pdbx_description
1 polymer ?
#
loop_
_entity_poly.entity_id
_entity_poly.type
_entity_poly.pdbx_seq_one_letter_code
_entity_poly.pdbx_strand_id
1 'polypeptide(L)'
;MFAMDDIRSKMICSYTDIAHESRSELTDPLSILLEARFEPCQVCGEQSSGLHCGAITCEACKKFFLRSINGEDQKYKCVRNKDCIITRNTRTQCQYCRFQKCKIIGMTVKEGAEIQQTPRVADIFAQISCYVCQAPSSGIHFGAITCEGCKGFFRRSIKERAPSRYKCMDNGTCEINVATRNACRYCRFQRCIKVGMSVEGSRIGRQSNLFKHHMRMMLQRNGQIPNATMLHQMVHSTSSSSRNKTSSRKRTISESSSSESE
;
A
#
# COMPACT_ATOMS: atom_id res chain seq x y z
N MET A 1 1.68 37.90 27.76
CA MET A 1 2.66 36.80 27.79
C MET A 1 2.18 35.75 28.77
N PHE A 2 1.16 34.97 28.41
CA PHE A 2 0.68 33.81 29.18
C PHE A 2 -0.07 32.85 28.23
N ALA A 3 0.25 31.55 28.37
CA ALA A 3 -0.49 30.35 27.95
C ALA A 3 -0.64 30.04 26.44
N MET A 4 0.43 29.55 25.81
CA MET A 4 0.36 28.72 24.58
C MET A 4 0.67 27.23 24.83
N ASP A 5 0.93 26.84 26.07
CA ASP A 5 1.39 25.49 26.41
C ASP A 5 0.30 24.54 26.97
N ASP A 6 -0.95 24.99 27.19
CA ASP A 6 -2.00 24.17 27.83
C ASP A 6 -3.00 23.50 26.86
N ILE A 7 -2.91 23.77 25.54
CA ILE A 7 -3.82 23.16 24.53
C ILE A 7 -3.30 21.80 24.04
N ARG A 8 -1.98 21.61 24.05
CA ARG A 8 -1.35 20.36 23.57
C ARG A 8 -1.60 19.17 24.51
N SER A 9 -1.88 19.44 25.79
CA SER A 9 -2.13 18.41 26.82
C SER A 9 -3.60 17.99 26.94
N LYS A 10 -4.55 18.78 26.42
CA LYS A 10 -6.00 18.53 26.59
C LYS A 10 -6.73 18.01 25.35
N MET A 11 -6.02 17.77 24.25
CA MET A 11 -6.59 17.22 23.00
C MET A 11 -6.21 15.74 22.75
N ILE A 12 -5.93 14.99 23.83
CA ILE A 12 -5.60 13.55 23.79
C ILE A 12 -6.79 12.66 24.22
N CYS A 13 -7.88 13.21 24.74
CA CYS A 13 -9.10 12.44 25.03
C CYS A 13 -10.05 12.54 23.81
N SER A 14 -10.28 11.50 23.00
CA SER A 14 -10.87 10.22 23.36
C SER A 14 -10.55 9.10 22.34
N TYR A 15 -9.29 8.68 22.25
CA TYR A 15 -8.93 7.47 21.48
C TYR A 15 -8.20 6.40 22.30
N THR A 16 -8.08 6.57 23.62
CA THR A 16 -7.37 5.62 24.49
C THR A 16 -8.27 4.60 25.21
N ASP A 17 -9.60 4.68 25.11
CA ASP A 17 -10.49 3.88 25.97
C ASP A 17 -11.23 2.71 25.30
N ILE A 18 -10.77 2.21 24.14
CA ILE A 18 -11.35 0.99 23.51
C ILE A 18 -10.32 -0.11 23.21
N ALA A 19 -9.05 0.03 23.61
CA ALA A 19 -8.04 -1.00 23.31
C ALA A 19 -7.13 -1.33 24.51
N HIS A 20 -7.69 -1.41 25.71
CA HIS A 20 -6.93 -1.78 26.90
C HIS A 20 -7.59 -2.94 27.67
N GLU A 21 -7.65 -4.12 27.04
CA GLU A 21 -7.72 -5.38 27.78
C GLU A 21 -7.06 -6.48 26.93
N SER A 22 -6.14 -7.24 27.53
CA SER A 22 -5.28 -8.30 26.96
C SER A 22 -4.04 -7.85 26.17
N ARG A 23 -3.06 -7.32 26.89
CA ARG A 23 -1.68 -7.17 26.43
C ARG A 23 -0.91 -8.46 26.75
N SER A 24 -0.94 -9.43 25.83
CA SER A 24 0.00 -10.55 25.79
C SER A 24 0.93 -10.40 24.59
N GLU A 25 2.17 -10.82 24.80
CA GLU A 25 3.38 -10.58 24.03
C GLU A 25 3.33 -11.01 22.55
N LEU A 26 4.15 -10.34 21.71
CA LEU A 26 4.37 -10.52 20.27
C LEU A 26 3.27 -9.97 19.34
N THR A 27 3.17 -8.64 19.22
CA THR A 27 2.52 -8.04 18.05
C THR A 27 3.44 -8.20 16.84
N ASP A 28 3.24 -9.29 16.10
CA ASP A 28 3.89 -9.55 14.81
C ASP A 28 3.84 -8.28 13.94
N PRO A 29 4.98 -7.76 13.45
CA PRO A 29 5.02 -6.65 12.50
C PRO A 29 4.13 -6.86 11.25
N LEU A 30 3.79 -8.11 10.91
CA LEU A 30 2.81 -8.45 9.88
C LEU A 30 1.39 -8.04 10.26
N SER A 31 1.01 -8.14 11.54
CA SER A 31 -0.29 -7.69 12.07
C SER A 31 -0.43 -6.18 11.92
N ILE A 32 0.61 -5.43 12.31
CA ILE A 32 0.68 -3.96 12.18
C ILE A 32 0.48 -3.52 10.71
N LEU A 33 0.97 -4.31 9.76
CA LEU A 33 0.91 -3.96 8.34
C LEU A 33 -0.30 -4.53 7.58
N LEU A 34 -0.93 -5.60 8.08
CA LEU A 34 -2.26 -6.00 7.63
C LEU A 34 -3.31 -5.01 8.15
N GLU A 35 -3.16 -4.54 9.38
CA GLU A 35 -3.98 -3.48 9.99
C GLU A 35 -3.82 -2.13 9.25
N ALA A 36 -2.62 -1.84 8.74
CA ALA A 36 -2.34 -0.67 7.89
C ALA A 36 -3.25 -0.55 6.64
N ARG A 37 -3.82 -1.68 6.16
CA ARG A 37 -4.75 -1.71 5.02
C ARG A 37 -6.17 -1.24 5.39
N PHE A 38 -6.47 -1.16 6.68
CA PHE A 38 -7.78 -0.79 7.22
C PHE A 38 -7.74 0.52 8.03
N GLU A 39 -6.63 1.26 7.92
CA GLU A 39 -6.44 2.50 8.66
C GLU A 39 -7.63 3.45 8.45
N PRO A 40 -8.28 3.91 9.52
CA PRO A 40 -9.40 4.81 9.40
C PRO A 40 -8.93 6.15 8.85
N CYS A 41 -9.80 6.81 8.08
CA CYS A 41 -9.57 8.15 7.58
C CYS A 41 -9.26 9.10 8.74
N GLN A 42 -8.06 9.68 8.76
CA GLN A 42 -7.58 10.54 9.85
C GLN A 42 -8.46 11.79 10.05
N VAL A 43 -9.26 12.16 9.04
CA VAL A 43 -10.23 13.26 9.14
C VAL A 43 -11.52 12.83 9.84
N CYS A 44 -12.14 11.72 9.40
CA CYS A 44 -13.54 11.40 9.75
C CYS A 44 -13.78 9.99 10.30
N GLY A 45 -12.76 9.15 10.42
CA GLY A 45 -12.87 7.79 10.94
C GLY A 45 -13.50 6.75 10.01
N GLU A 46 -14.06 7.13 8.86
CA GLU A 46 -14.53 6.17 7.84
C GLU A 46 -13.35 5.38 7.24
N GLN A 47 -13.59 4.16 6.74
CA GLN A 47 -12.57 3.37 6.04
C GLN A 47 -11.82 4.20 4.99
N SER A 48 -10.49 4.25 5.08
CA SER A 48 -9.66 4.98 4.11
C SER A 48 -9.59 4.24 2.77
N SER A 49 -9.35 5.00 1.70
CA SER A 49 -9.07 4.44 0.38
C SER A 49 -7.57 4.50 0.03
N GLY A 50 -6.77 5.13 0.88
CA GLY A 50 -5.32 5.24 0.72
C GLY A 50 -4.74 6.54 1.27
N LEU A 51 -3.50 6.80 0.85
CA LEU A 51 -2.80 8.05 1.12
C LEU A 51 -3.15 9.07 0.03
N HIS A 52 -3.85 10.14 0.40
CA HIS A 52 -4.21 11.22 -0.51
C HIS A 52 -3.73 12.54 0.05
N CYS A 53 -3.08 13.35 -0.79
CA CYS A 53 -2.59 14.66 -0.40
C CYS A 53 -1.66 14.61 0.84
N GLY A 54 -0.95 13.51 1.08
CA GLY A 54 -0.05 13.36 2.24
C GLY A 54 -0.67 12.76 3.51
N ALA A 55 -1.98 12.45 3.53
CA ALA A 55 -2.63 11.86 4.71
C ALA A 55 -3.50 10.64 4.37
N ILE A 56 -3.68 9.73 5.33
CA ILE A 56 -4.54 8.54 5.18
C ILE A 56 -5.99 8.99 5.27
N THR A 57 -6.69 8.96 4.13
CA THR A 57 -8.05 9.51 4.03
C THR A 57 -8.97 8.65 3.17
N CYS A 58 -10.28 8.83 3.36
CA CYS A 58 -11.30 8.25 2.47
C CYS A 58 -11.54 9.15 1.25
N GLU A 59 -12.13 8.59 0.18
CA GLU A 59 -12.45 9.34 -1.06
C GLU A 59 -13.29 10.59 -0.80
N ALA A 60 -14.20 10.55 0.16
CA ALA A 60 -15.05 11.71 0.48
C ALA A 60 -14.24 12.87 1.09
N CYS A 61 -13.24 12.59 1.94
CA CYS A 61 -12.38 13.62 2.54
C CYS A 61 -11.32 14.12 1.56
N LYS A 62 -10.78 13.26 0.70
CA LYS A 62 -9.95 13.66 -0.45
C LYS A 62 -10.67 14.65 -1.35
N LYS A 63 -11.84 14.28 -1.87
CA LYS A 63 -12.62 15.13 -2.79
C LYS A 63 -13.05 16.43 -2.12
N PHE A 64 -13.40 16.39 -0.84
CA PHE A 64 -13.68 17.59 -0.06
C PHE A 64 -12.47 18.52 -0.02
N PHE A 65 -11.30 18.02 0.41
CA PHE A 65 -10.06 18.80 0.48
C PHE A 65 -9.71 19.45 -0.87
N LEU A 66 -9.75 18.69 -1.97
CA LEU A 66 -9.46 19.21 -3.31
C LEU A 66 -10.41 20.33 -3.76
N ARG A 67 -11.69 20.30 -3.35
CA ARG A 67 -12.63 21.40 -3.61
C ARG A 67 -12.41 22.61 -2.70
N SER A 68 -11.82 22.40 -1.52
CA SER A 68 -11.61 23.42 -0.51
C SER A 68 -10.31 24.22 -0.70
N ILE A 69 -9.28 23.64 -1.31
CA ILE A 69 -8.00 24.31 -1.63
C ILE A 69 -8.09 25.28 -2.82
N ASN A 70 -9.03 25.05 -3.75
CA ASN A 70 -9.18 25.84 -4.97
C ASN A 70 -10.15 27.02 -4.78
N GLY A 71 -10.76 27.14 -3.60
CA GLY A 71 -11.50 28.34 -3.19
C GLY A 71 -10.63 29.15 -2.26
N GLU A 72 -10.58 30.47 -2.43
CA GLU A 72 -9.88 31.40 -1.56
C GLU A 72 -10.07 31.06 -0.07
N ASP A 73 -9.03 31.27 0.74
CA ASP A 73 -8.84 30.80 2.13
C ASP A 73 -9.96 31.18 3.15
N GLN A 74 -11.05 31.82 2.73
CA GLN A 74 -12.13 32.31 3.58
C GLN A 74 -13.53 31.72 3.30
N LYS A 75 -13.68 30.67 2.47
CA LYS A 75 -15.03 30.17 2.10
C LYS A 75 -15.87 29.64 3.26
N TYR A 76 -15.28 29.01 4.27
CA TYR A 76 -16.04 28.34 5.34
C TYR A 76 -16.00 29.12 6.65
N LYS A 77 -17.15 29.20 7.32
CA LYS A 77 -17.29 29.74 8.69
C LYS A 77 -17.84 28.66 9.62
N CYS A 78 -17.32 28.58 10.84
CA CYS A 78 -17.91 27.74 11.87
C CYS A 78 -19.03 28.51 12.58
N VAL A 79 -20.15 27.84 12.84
CA VAL A 79 -21.28 28.37 13.62
C VAL A 79 -21.24 27.95 15.10
N ARG A 80 -20.19 27.23 15.50
CA ARG A 80 -19.92 26.75 16.87
C ARG A 80 -18.56 27.29 17.33
N ASN A 81 -17.88 26.59 18.25
CA ASN A 81 -16.63 27.03 18.86
C ASN A 81 -15.36 26.60 18.10
N LYS A 82 -15.47 26.31 16.80
CA LYS A 82 -14.35 25.86 15.94
C LYS A 82 -13.68 24.55 16.39
N ASP A 83 -14.38 23.74 17.17
CA ASP A 83 -13.93 22.51 17.82
C ASP A 83 -14.82 21.29 17.47
N CYS A 84 -15.53 21.35 16.34
CA CYS A 84 -16.51 20.32 15.99
C CYS A 84 -15.84 18.95 15.77
N ILE A 85 -16.37 17.91 16.43
CA ILE A 85 -15.94 16.53 16.20
C ILE A 85 -16.36 16.10 14.79
N ILE A 86 -15.39 15.70 13.98
CA ILE A 86 -15.58 15.25 12.60
C ILE A 86 -15.56 13.72 12.56
N THR A 87 -16.73 13.12 12.31
CA THR A 87 -16.93 11.67 12.11
C THR A 87 -17.56 11.39 10.74
N ARG A 88 -17.73 10.11 10.37
CA ARG A 88 -18.43 9.70 9.14
C ARG A 88 -19.81 10.37 9.00
N ASN A 89 -20.52 10.52 10.12
CA ASN A 89 -21.90 11.00 10.17
C ASN A 89 -21.99 12.53 10.37
N THR A 90 -20.97 13.16 10.97
CA THR A 90 -20.97 14.60 11.29
C THR A 90 -20.13 15.45 10.32
N ARG A 91 -19.33 14.84 9.44
CA ARG A 91 -18.40 15.54 8.52
C ARG A 91 -19.03 16.52 7.54
N THR A 92 -20.35 16.53 7.37
CA THR A 92 -21.06 17.51 6.53
C THR A 92 -21.58 18.71 7.34
N GLN A 93 -21.65 18.59 8.67
CA GLN A 93 -22.26 19.59 9.55
C GLN A 93 -21.38 20.83 9.75
N CYS A 94 -20.05 20.70 9.64
CA CYS A 94 -19.14 21.84 9.73
C CYS A 94 -17.99 21.73 8.75
N GLN A 95 -18.09 22.43 7.61
CA GLN A 95 -17.05 22.46 6.58
C GLN A 95 -15.78 23.15 7.08
N TYR A 96 -15.90 24.19 7.92
CA TYR A 96 -14.75 24.88 8.52
C TYR A 96 -13.89 23.90 9.33
N CYS A 97 -14.45 23.25 10.35
CA CYS A 97 -13.69 22.35 11.22
C CYS A 97 -13.16 21.12 10.45
N ARG A 98 -13.91 20.62 9.46
CA ARG A 98 -13.43 19.55 8.59
C ARG A 98 -12.21 19.96 7.77
N PHE A 99 -12.23 21.15 7.16
CA PHE A 99 -11.11 21.64 6.35
C PHE A 99 -9.89 21.98 7.21
N GLN A 100 -10.11 22.58 8.38
CA GLN A 100 -9.03 22.80 9.35
C GLN A 100 -8.40 21.48 9.77
N LYS A 101 -9.21 20.45 10.06
CA LYS A 101 -8.67 19.11 10.36
C LYS A 101 -7.85 18.54 9.20
N CYS A 102 -8.28 18.69 7.95
CA CYS A 102 -7.47 18.31 6.79
C CYS A 102 -6.09 19.02 6.76
N LYS A 103 -6.05 20.34 7.00
CA LYS A 103 -4.79 21.11 7.07
C LYS A 103 -3.91 20.64 8.24
N ILE A 104 -4.50 20.43 9.42
CA ILE A 104 -3.80 20.01 10.65
C ILE A 104 -3.12 18.65 10.47
N ILE A 105 -3.77 17.68 9.81
CA ILE A 105 -3.16 16.37 9.54
C ILE A 105 -2.15 16.40 8.37
N GLY A 106 -1.85 17.59 7.83
CA GLY A 106 -0.84 17.76 6.78
C GLY A 106 -1.33 17.47 5.36
N MET A 107 -2.64 17.56 5.08
CA MET A 107 -3.09 17.44 3.69
C MET A 107 -2.60 18.62 2.85
N THR A 108 -1.89 18.35 1.75
CA THR A 108 -1.38 19.36 0.80
C THR A 108 -1.52 18.93 -0.66
N VAL A 109 -1.55 19.89 -1.59
CA VAL A 109 -1.66 19.66 -3.04
C VAL A 109 -0.31 19.39 -3.69
N LYS A 110 0.78 19.72 -2.99
CA LYS A 110 2.13 19.49 -3.49
C LYS A 110 2.42 18.00 -3.44
N GLU A 111 2.00 17.26 -4.46
CA GLU A 111 2.62 15.97 -4.75
C GLU A 111 4.11 16.24 -5.08
N GLY A 112 4.98 16.18 -4.07
CA GLY A 112 6.44 16.14 -4.27
C GLY A 112 7.30 17.22 -3.61
N ALA A 113 6.75 18.18 -2.86
CA ALA A 113 7.56 19.25 -2.24
C ALA A 113 7.48 19.24 -0.72
N GLU A 114 8.04 18.17 -0.11
CA GLU A 114 8.76 18.14 1.18
C GLU A 114 9.12 16.69 1.56
N ILE A 115 9.68 15.95 0.59
CA ILE A 115 10.36 14.65 0.81
C ILE A 115 11.86 14.86 0.56
N GLN A 116 12.43 15.94 1.06
CA GLN A 116 13.87 16.19 0.92
C GLN A 116 14.68 15.57 2.07
N GLN A 117 14.03 15.14 3.16
CA GLN A 117 14.69 14.54 4.33
C GLN A 117 14.41 13.03 4.51
N THR A 118 13.59 12.40 3.67
CA THR A 118 13.36 10.94 3.76
C THR A 118 13.98 10.21 2.56
N PRO A 119 14.65 9.05 2.77
CA PRO A 119 15.27 8.30 1.67
C PRO A 119 14.25 7.94 0.58
N ARG A 120 14.69 7.92 -0.68
CA ARG A 120 13.82 7.50 -1.79
C ARG A 120 13.48 6.04 -1.57
N VAL A 121 12.28 5.62 -1.98
CA VAL A 121 11.87 4.21 -1.89
C VAL A 121 12.84 3.28 -2.62
N ALA A 122 13.48 3.77 -3.68
CA ALA A 122 14.55 3.07 -4.37
C ALA A 122 15.76 2.77 -3.46
N ASP A 123 16.18 3.73 -2.63
CA ASP A 123 17.33 3.59 -1.72
C ASP A 123 17.05 2.54 -0.65
N ILE A 124 15.79 2.44 -0.21
CA ILE A 124 15.30 1.42 0.73
C ILE A 124 15.45 0.02 0.11
N PHE A 125 14.96 -0.14 -1.12
CA PHE A 125 15.06 -1.42 -1.82
C PHE A 125 16.50 -1.83 -2.13
N ALA A 126 17.39 -0.85 -2.35
CA ALA A 126 18.81 -1.13 -2.59
C ALA A 126 19.49 -1.77 -1.37
N GLN A 127 18.98 -1.56 -0.16
CA GLN A 127 19.47 -2.22 1.06
C GLN A 127 18.95 -3.66 1.24
N ILE A 128 18.01 -4.11 0.38
CA ILE A 128 17.44 -5.46 0.41
C ILE A 128 18.02 -6.30 -0.73
N SER A 129 18.59 -7.46 -0.41
CA SER A 129 19.12 -8.38 -1.40
C SER A 129 18.01 -9.03 -2.25
N CYS A 130 18.25 -9.16 -3.55
CA CYS A 130 17.36 -9.79 -4.51
C CYS A 130 17.18 -11.28 -4.19
N TYR A 131 15.96 -11.76 -3.98
CA TYR A 131 15.75 -13.15 -3.50
C TYR A 131 16.14 -14.23 -4.50
N VAL A 132 16.35 -13.86 -5.76
CA VAL A 132 16.87 -14.76 -6.80
C VAL A 132 18.39 -14.86 -6.78
N CYS A 133 19.13 -13.75 -6.71
CA CYS A 133 20.58 -13.73 -6.97
C CYS A 133 21.41 -12.90 -6.00
N GLN A 134 20.81 -12.41 -4.92
CA GLN A 134 21.42 -11.61 -3.85
C GLN A 134 22.00 -10.23 -4.25
N ALA A 135 21.96 -9.84 -5.52
CA ALA A 135 22.26 -8.46 -5.93
C ALA A 135 21.36 -7.43 -5.21
N PRO A 136 21.78 -6.17 -5.05
CA PRO A 136 20.90 -5.10 -4.56
C PRO A 136 19.58 -5.04 -5.34
N SER A 137 18.46 -4.97 -4.63
CA SER A 137 17.15 -4.96 -5.27
C SER A 137 16.78 -3.56 -5.76
N SER A 138 15.96 -3.50 -6.80
CA SER A 138 15.42 -2.23 -7.31
C SER A 138 13.94 -2.04 -6.98
N GLY A 139 13.30 -3.04 -6.37
CA GLY A 139 11.89 -3.00 -6.00
C GLY A 139 11.21 -4.36 -6.05
N ILE A 140 9.88 -4.32 -6.05
CA ILE A 140 9.01 -5.48 -6.26
C ILE A 140 8.74 -5.62 -7.76
N HIS A 141 9.17 -6.73 -8.35
CA HIS A 141 8.93 -7.05 -9.75
C HIS A 141 8.27 -8.41 -9.86
N PHE A 142 7.17 -8.49 -10.61
CA PHE A 142 6.43 -9.73 -10.82
C PHE A 142 6.00 -10.42 -9.51
N GLY A 143 5.79 -9.68 -8.42
CA GLY A 143 5.40 -10.26 -7.14
C GLY A 143 6.56 -10.67 -6.22
N ALA A 144 7.82 -10.34 -6.54
CA ALA A 144 8.94 -10.62 -5.65
C ALA A 144 9.94 -9.46 -5.61
N ILE A 145 10.65 -9.32 -4.48
CA ILE A 145 11.75 -8.37 -4.36
C ILE A 145 12.94 -8.87 -5.16
N THR A 146 13.28 -8.13 -6.22
CA THR A 146 14.33 -8.53 -7.14
C THR A 146 15.12 -7.35 -7.69
N CYS A 147 16.28 -7.64 -8.26
CA CYS A 147 17.07 -6.68 -9.05
C CYS A 147 16.57 -6.59 -10.49
N GLU A 148 16.98 -5.54 -11.22
CA GLU A 148 16.67 -5.35 -12.64
C GLU A 148 17.12 -6.53 -13.52
N GLY A 149 18.23 -7.19 -13.16
CA GLY A 149 18.73 -8.35 -13.89
C GLY A 149 17.75 -9.53 -13.87
N CYS A 150 17.18 -9.84 -12.70
CA CYS A 150 16.22 -10.95 -12.54
C CYS A 150 14.82 -10.59 -13.05
N LYS A 151 14.39 -9.32 -12.90
CA LYS A 151 13.20 -8.78 -13.56
C LYS A 151 13.27 -8.96 -15.08
N GLY A 152 14.36 -8.54 -15.70
CA GLY A 152 14.57 -8.63 -17.15
C GLY A 152 14.63 -10.08 -17.63
N PHE A 153 15.35 -10.93 -16.89
CA PHE A 153 15.43 -12.37 -17.18
C PHE A 153 14.06 -13.06 -17.13
N PHE A 154 13.28 -12.82 -16.07
CA PHE A 154 11.95 -13.42 -15.90
C PHE A 154 11.02 -12.99 -17.03
N ARG A 155 10.96 -11.68 -17.32
CA ARG A 155 10.16 -11.10 -18.41
C ARG A 155 10.46 -11.73 -19.77
N ARG A 156 11.73 -11.90 -20.12
CA ARG A 156 12.12 -12.55 -21.39
C ARG A 156 11.73 -14.03 -21.40
N SER A 157 11.96 -14.72 -20.28
CA SER A 157 11.66 -16.15 -20.17
C SER A 157 10.18 -16.43 -20.40
N ILE A 158 9.28 -15.70 -19.74
CA ILE A 158 7.83 -15.88 -19.93
C ILE A 158 7.36 -15.48 -21.34
N LYS A 159 7.91 -14.41 -21.92
CA LYS A 159 7.49 -13.90 -23.24
C LYS A 159 7.85 -14.88 -24.36
N GLU A 160 9.03 -15.46 -24.31
CA GLU A 160 9.55 -16.35 -25.35
C GLU A 160 9.16 -17.82 -25.13
N ARG A 161 8.28 -18.11 -24.16
CA ARG A 161 8.00 -19.48 -23.66
C ARG A 161 9.28 -20.28 -23.44
N ALA A 162 10.34 -19.60 -22.99
CA ALA A 162 11.67 -20.16 -22.81
C ALA A 162 11.82 -21.20 -21.68
N PRO A 163 10.96 -21.25 -20.64
CA PRO A 163 11.11 -22.21 -19.55
C PRO A 163 11.14 -23.67 -20.00
N SER A 164 10.35 -24.04 -21.02
CA SER A 164 10.35 -25.40 -21.58
C SER A 164 11.65 -25.75 -22.31
N ARG A 165 12.43 -24.74 -22.69
CA ARG A 165 13.71 -24.88 -23.42
C ARG A 165 14.91 -24.88 -22.49
N TYR A 166 14.76 -24.42 -21.26
CA TYR A 166 15.86 -24.40 -20.30
C TYR A 166 16.10 -25.80 -19.76
N LYS A 167 17.33 -26.29 -19.91
CA LYS A 167 17.81 -27.53 -19.30
C LYS A 167 18.97 -27.22 -18.37
N CYS A 168 18.99 -27.88 -17.21
CA CYS A 168 20.17 -27.88 -16.36
C CYS A 168 21.17 -28.89 -16.94
N MET A 169 22.46 -28.56 -16.88
CA MET A 169 23.53 -29.51 -17.21
C MET A 169 23.98 -30.32 -15.98
N ASP A 170 23.62 -29.87 -14.78
CA ASP A 170 23.88 -30.52 -13.52
C ASP A 170 22.59 -31.18 -12.98
N ASN A 171 22.45 -31.27 -11.65
CA ASN A 171 21.32 -31.87 -10.92
C ASN A 171 20.13 -30.91 -10.66
N GLY A 172 20.10 -29.73 -11.27
CA GLY A 172 19.04 -28.75 -11.02
C GLY A 172 19.18 -27.96 -9.71
N THR A 173 20.31 -28.08 -8.98
CA THR A 173 20.56 -27.35 -7.72
C THR A 173 21.69 -26.31 -7.83
N CYS A 174 21.97 -25.81 -9.03
CA CYS A 174 23.02 -24.81 -9.24
C CYS A 174 22.82 -23.58 -8.34
N GLU A 175 23.88 -23.12 -7.69
CA GLU A 175 23.86 -21.91 -6.89
C GLU A 175 23.64 -20.67 -7.78
N ILE A 176 22.69 -19.80 -7.37
CA ILE A 176 22.36 -18.57 -8.11
C ILE A 176 22.75 -17.37 -7.26
N ASN A 177 23.85 -16.72 -7.63
CA ASN A 177 24.33 -15.47 -7.04
C ASN A 177 24.68 -14.44 -8.14
N VAL A 178 25.27 -13.29 -7.79
CA VAL A 178 25.56 -12.22 -8.76
C VAL A 178 26.49 -12.69 -9.88
N ALA A 179 27.48 -13.51 -9.55
CA ALA A 179 28.47 -14.04 -10.50
C ALA A 179 27.91 -15.22 -11.32
N THR A 180 27.19 -16.14 -10.68
CA THR A 180 26.78 -17.41 -11.31
C THR A 180 25.40 -17.39 -11.94
N ARG A 181 24.57 -16.35 -11.72
CA ARG A 181 23.18 -16.30 -12.21
C ARG A 181 22.98 -16.45 -13.71
N ASN A 182 24.03 -16.34 -14.53
CA ASN A 182 23.94 -16.54 -15.98
C ASN A 182 24.40 -17.94 -16.42
N ALA A 183 25.05 -18.72 -15.54
CA ALA A 183 25.59 -20.05 -15.86
C ALA A 183 24.47 -21.07 -16.13
N CYS A 184 23.42 -21.07 -15.31
CA CYS A 184 22.30 -22.00 -15.46
C CYS A 184 20.95 -21.29 -15.54
N ARG A 185 20.42 -21.16 -16.76
CA ARG A 185 19.11 -20.52 -17.02
C ARG A 185 17.94 -21.29 -16.39
N TYR A 186 18.03 -22.63 -16.35
CA TYR A 186 17.01 -23.47 -15.73
C TYR A 186 16.88 -23.18 -14.22
N CYS A 187 17.98 -23.33 -13.46
CA CYS A 187 17.98 -23.12 -12.02
C CYS A 187 17.62 -21.68 -11.65
N ARG A 188 18.09 -20.69 -12.43
CA ARG A 188 17.70 -19.29 -12.22
C ARG A 188 16.20 -19.08 -12.39
N PHE A 189 15.59 -19.66 -13.42
CA PHE A 189 14.15 -19.54 -13.65
C PHE A 189 13.34 -20.27 -12.58
N GLN A 190 13.76 -21.48 -12.19
CA GLN A 190 13.14 -22.19 -11.07
C GLN A 190 13.22 -21.39 -9.77
N ARG A 191 14.35 -20.73 -9.50
CA ARG A 191 14.49 -19.84 -8.36
C ARG A 191 13.56 -18.63 -8.44
N CYS A 192 13.37 -18.02 -9.61
CA CYS A 192 12.37 -16.96 -9.82
C CYS A 192 10.96 -17.41 -9.41
N ILE A 193 10.53 -18.59 -9.84
CA ILE A 193 9.23 -19.15 -9.48
C ILE A 193 9.16 -19.46 -7.98
N LYS A 194 10.22 -20.06 -7.42
CA LYS A 194 10.31 -20.40 -5.99
C LYS A 194 10.19 -19.18 -5.08
N VAL A 195 10.66 -18.01 -5.51
CA VAL A 195 10.51 -16.75 -4.75
C VAL A 195 9.21 -16.01 -5.06
N GLY A 196 8.28 -16.63 -5.79
CA GLY A 196 6.94 -16.10 -6.04
C GLY A 196 6.80 -15.20 -7.27
N MET A 197 7.77 -15.14 -8.18
CA MET A 197 7.60 -14.37 -9.41
C MET A 197 6.53 -14.98 -10.30
N SER A 198 5.53 -14.19 -10.70
CA SER A 198 4.45 -14.61 -11.59
C SER A 198 4.00 -13.49 -12.54
N VAL A 199 3.29 -13.86 -13.61
CA VAL A 199 2.74 -12.88 -14.56
C VAL A 199 1.69 -11.99 -13.89
N GLU A 200 0.87 -12.57 -13.03
CA GLU A 200 -0.16 -11.89 -12.23
C GLU A 200 0.47 -10.90 -11.24
N GLY A 201 1.61 -11.28 -10.66
CA GLY A 201 2.40 -10.43 -9.75
C GLY A 201 2.97 -9.19 -10.42
N SER A 202 2.94 -9.08 -11.76
CA SER A 202 3.38 -7.85 -12.47
C SER A 202 2.59 -6.61 -12.06
N ARG A 203 1.33 -6.78 -11.63
CA ARG A 203 0.47 -5.69 -11.17
C ARG A 203 0.95 -5.08 -9.85
N ILE A 204 1.64 -5.86 -9.02
CA ILE A 204 2.08 -5.46 -7.68
C ILE A 204 3.29 -4.52 -7.73
N GLY A 205 4.05 -4.53 -8.83
CA GLY A 205 5.16 -3.58 -9.02
C GLY A 205 4.73 -2.11 -9.05
N ARG A 206 3.45 -1.83 -9.35
CA ARG A 206 2.86 -0.48 -9.19
C ARG A 206 2.43 -0.28 -7.73
N GLN A 207 3.38 0.11 -6.89
CA GLN A 207 3.17 0.34 -5.47
C GLN A 207 2.26 1.55 -5.22
N SER A 208 1.24 1.40 -4.38
CA SER A 208 0.38 2.51 -3.95
C SER A 208 1.18 3.53 -3.13
N ASN A 209 0.73 4.79 -3.10
CA ASN A 209 1.37 5.81 -2.27
C ASN A 209 1.30 5.45 -0.77
N LEU A 210 0.25 4.73 -0.35
CA LEU A 210 0.14 4.18 1.00
C LEU A 210 1.25 3.16 1.28
N PHE A 211 1.46 2.19 0.39
CA PHE A 211 2.54 1.21 0.53
C PHE A 211 3.91 1.91 0.66
N LYS A 212 4.17 2.87 -0.21
CA LYS A 212 5.41 3.68 -0.18
C LYS A 212 5.55 4.48 1.12
N HIS A 213 4.44 4.93 1.71
CA HIS A 213 4.44 5.67 2.97
C HIS A 213 4.75 4.75 4.16
N HIS A 214 4.07 3.60 4.28
CA HIS A 214 4.36 2.63 5.34
C HIS A 214 5.81 2.12 5.29
N MET A 215 6.33 1.85 4.09
CA MET A 215 7.74 1.50 3.93
C MET A 215 8.69 2.58 4.43
N ARG A 216 8.38 3.86 4.24
CA ARG A 216 9.17 4.96 4.82
C ARG A 216 9.04 5.05 6.34
N MET A 217 7.82 4.92 6.87
CA MET A 217 7.56 5.00 8.31
C MET A 217 8.24 3.89 9.10
N MET A 218 8.25 2.66 8.57
CA MET A 218 8.91 1.52 9.22
C MET A 218 10.42 1.75 9.40
N LEU A 219 11.07 2.44 8.46
CA LEU A 219 12.50 2.75 8.57
C LEU A 219 12.80 3.86 9.58
N GLN A 220 11.92 4.83 9.70
CA GLN A 220 12.10 5.96 10.63
C GLN A 220 11.95 5.54 12.09
N ARG A 221 11.08 4.54 12.38
CA ARG A 221 10.77 4.16 13.76
C ARG A 221 11.84 3.29 14.43
N ASN A 222 12.43 2.35 13.70
CA ASN A 222 13.35 1.36 14.29
C ASN A 222 14.72 1.29 13.61
N GLY A 223 14.96 2.01 12.51
CA GLY A 223 16.16 1.81 11.68
C GLY A 223 16.27 0.41 11.05
N GLN A 224 15.25 -0.44 11.26
CA GLN A 224 15.22 -1.82 10.79
C GLN A 224 14.43 -1.89 9.49
N ILE A 225 15.12 -2.31 8.44
CA ILE A 225 14.51 -2.67 7.16
C ILE A 225 13.59 -3.88 7.40
N PRO A 226 12.33 -3.87 6.92
CA PRO A 226 11.47 -5.03 7.01
C PRO A 226 12.18 -6.24 6.41
N ASN A 227 12.20 -7.35 7.14
CA ASN A 227 12.96 -8.50 6.67
C ASN A 227 12.37 -9.02 5.34
N ALA A 228 13.26 -9.54 4.49
CA ALA A 228 13.11 -10.89 4.00
C ALA A 228 11.67 -11.34 3.65
N THR A 229 11.20 -12.15 4.60
CA THR A 229 9.97 -12.88 4.64
C THR A 229 8.74 -11.98 4.77
N MET A 230 8.82 -10.91 5.57
CA MET A 230 7.72 -9.98 5.76
C MET A 230 7.34 -9.31 4.44
N LEU A 231 8.33 -8.78 3.71
CA LEU A 231 8.06 -8.11 2.43
C LEU A 231 7.50 -9.06 1.39
N HIS A 232 7.94 -10.33 1.40
CA HIS A 232 7.37 -11.37 0.55
C HIS A 232 5.89 -11.62 0.89
N GLN A 233 5.55 -11.76 2.18
CA GLN A 233 4.17 -11.96 2.64
C GLN A 233 3.26 -10.78 2.30
N MET A 234 3.74 -9.54 2.39
CA MET A 234 2.99 -8.34 1.97
C MET A 234 2.58 -8.38 0.50
N VAL A 235 3.47 -8.89 -0.35
CA VAL A 235 3.23 -8.98 -1.78
C VAL A 235 2.18 -10.06 -2.08
N HIS A 236 2.24 -11.21 -1.41
CA HIS A 236 1.37 -12.35 -1.72
C HIS A 236 -0.01 -12.33 -1.04
N SER A 237 -0.18 -11.66 0.10
CA SER A 237 -1.47 -11.51 0.80
C SER A 237 -2.47 -10.57 0.09
N THR A 238 -2.05 -9.85 -0.95
CA THR A 238 -2.95 -9.06 -1.81
C THR A 238 -3.82 -9.92 -2.75
N SER A 239 -3.52 -11.21 -2.91
CA SER A 239 -4.15 -12.09 -3.91
C SER A 239 -5.39 -12.86 -3.42
N SER A 240 -5.65 -12.92 -2.11
CA SER A 240 -6.70 -13.78 -1.53
C SER A 240 -8.06 -13.09 -1.26
N SER A 241 -8.17 -11.76 -1.24
CA SER A 241 -9.43 -11.08 -0.87
C SER A 241 -10.30 -10.55 -2.02
N SER A 242 -9.96 -10.78 -3.28
CA SER A 242 -10.76 -10.27 -4.42
C SER A 242 -11.73 -11.28 -5.05
N ARG A 243 -11.97 -12.46 -4.46
CA ARG A 243 -12.87 -13.48 -5.08
C ARG A 243 -14.28 -13.62 -4.49
N ASN A 244 -14.65 -12.94 -3.41
CA ASN A 244 -15.97 -13.15 -2.78
C ASN A 244 -16.93 -11.96 -2.82
N LYS A 245 -17.05 -11.28 -3.97
CA LYS A 245 -18.24 -10.44 -4.25
C LYS A 245 -18.54 -10.43 -5.75
N THR A 246 -19.22 -11.46 -6.25
CA THR A 246 -20.27 -11.39 -7.30
C THR A 246 -20.75 -12.79 -7.64
N SER A 247 -21.75 -13.29 -6.91
CA SER A 247 -22.69 -14.30 -7.41
C SER A 247 -23.96 -14.19 -6.58
N SER A 248 -25.10 -14.44 -7.22
CA SER A 248 -26.46 -14.44 -6.66
C SER A 248 -27.24 -13.12 -6.73
N ARG A 249 -27.63 -12.75 -7.96
CA ARG A 249 -28.99 -12.30 -8.25
C ARG A 249 -29.33 -12.62 -9.72
N LYS A 250 -29.68 -13.88 -9.97
CA LYS A 250 -30.31 -14.31 -11.22
C LYS A 250 -31.80 -13.98 -11.07
N ARG A 251 -32.29 -12.93 -11.73
CA ARG A 251 -33.73 -12.73 -11.95
C ARG A 251 -34.11 -13.57 -13.16
N THR A 252 -35.00 -14.51 -12.92
CA THR A 252 -35.85 -15.19 -13.89
C THR A 252 -36.76 -14.17 -14.57
N ILE A 253 -36.73 -14.11 -15.90
CA ILE A 253 -37.85 -13.68 -16.72
C ILE A 253 -37.96 -14.69 -17.86
N SER A 254 -39.13 -15.32 -17.93
CA SER A 254 -39.61 -16.27 -18.93
C SER A 254 -40.31 -15.54 -20.08
N GLU A 255 -40.61 -16.32 -21.13
CA GLU A 255 -41.50 -16.05 -22.29
C GLU A 255 -40.87 -15.25 -23.44
N SER A 256 -41.09 -15.56 -24.73
CA SER A 256 -41.63 -16.69 -25.50
C SER A 256 -41.50 -16.31 -26.99
N SER A 257 -41.29 -17.29 -27.89
CA SER A 257 -41.61 -17.36 -29.35
C SER A 257 -41.70 -16.05 -30.18
N SER A 258 -41.08 -15.97 -31.37
CA SER A 258 -41.61 -16.59 -32.60
C SER A 258 -40.57 -16.73 -33.72
N SER A 259 -40.81 -17.75 -34.53
CA SER A 259 -40.24 -18.14 -35.81
C SER A 259 -40.35 -17.11 -36.93
N GLU A 260 -39.33 -17.02 -37.79
CA GLU A 260 -39.45 -16.78 -39.24
C GLU A 260 -38.08 -17.04 -39.90
N SER A 261 -38.00 -18.05 -40.77
CA SER A 261 -37.01 -18.13 -41.84
C SER A 261 -37.47 -19.16 -42.87
N GLU A 262 -37.55 -18.68 -44.11
CA GLU A 262 -37.69 -19.41 -45.38
C GLU A 262 -36.61 -20.49 -45.57
#